data_AF-A0A967JXU6-F1
#
_entry.id   AF-A0A967JXU6-F1
#
_cell.length_a   1.000
_cell.length_b   1.000
_cell.length_c   1.000
_cell.angle_alpha   90.00
_cell.angle_beta   90.00
_cell.angle_gamma   90.00
#
_symmetry.space_group_name_H-M   'P 1'
#
loop_
_entity.id
_entity.type
_entity.pdbx_description
1 polymer ?
#
loop_
_entity_poly.entity_id
_entity_poly.type
_entity_poly.pdbx_seq_one_letter_code
_entity_poly.pdbx_strand_id
1 'polypeptide(L)'
;MSARTIKEHAAYGLFGLSMGVILSAVGFSDFKEVHRMFIFADFRLLLVFATAVALAMVGFALLGRRRRIPTKTLNKGTVPGSIAFGAGWAITGACPSIALVQLGEGQLAAVLTLLGILFGVWIYRRLATGALQLDTGVCGEE
;
A
#
# COMPACT_ATOMS: atom_id res chain seq x y z
N MET A 1 15.50 23.48 14.41
CA MET A 1 15.17 22.48 13.36
C MET A 1 16.48 22.08 12.70
N SER A 2 16.97 20.86 12.95
CA SER A 2 18.36 20.46 12.68
C SER A 2 18.60 20.15 11.20
N ALA A 3 19.75 20.53 10.65
CA ALA A 3 20.15 20.25 9.26
C ALA A 3 20.15 18.75 8.90
N ARG A 4 20.22 17.85 9.90
CA ARG A 4 20.07 16.40 9.71
C ARG A 4 18.64 15.99 9.31
N THR A 5 17.64 16.64 9.91
CA THR A 5 16.23 16.37 9.67
C THR A 5 15.82 16.74 8.23
N ILE A 6 16.39 17.82 7.68
CA ILE A 6 16.16 18.21 6.27
C ILE A 6 16.74 17.18 5.31
N LYS A 7 17.96 16.67 5.56
CA LYS A 7 18.55 15.61 4.73
C LYS A 7 17.74 14.31 4.79
N GLU A 8 17.22 13.94 5.96
CA GLU A 8 16.37 12.76 6.11
C GLU A 8 15.04 12.92 5.35
N HIS A 9 14.36 14.07 5.49
CA HIS A 9 13.14 14.35 4.74
C HIS A 9 13.36 14.39 3.23
N ALA A 10 14.47 14.97 2.76
CA ALA A 10 14.85 14.95 1.36
C ALA A 10 15.12 13.52 0.87
N ALA A 11 15.77 12.67 1.68
CA ALA A 11 16.01 11.27 1.34
C ALA A 11 14.69 10.48 1.22
N TYR A 12 13.73 10.69 2.12
CA TYR A 12 12.41 10.07 2.03
C TYR A 12 11.61 10.56 0.80
N GLY A 13 11.69 11.86 0.49
CA GLY A 13 11.08 12.43 -0.72
C GLY A 13 11.67 11.84 -2.00
N LEU A 14 13.01 11.71 -2.05
CA LEU A 14 13.71 11.10 -3.19
C LEU A 14 13.34 9.62 -3.35
N PHE A 15 13.24 8.88 -2.25
CA PHE A 15 12.80 7.49 -2.27
C PHE A 15 11.37 7.37 -2.81
N GLY A 16 10.44 8.21 -2.34
CA GLY A 16 9.06 8.24 -2.84
C GLY A 16 8.97 8.57 -4.33
N LEU A 17 9.73 9.58 -4.80
CA LEU A 17 9.82 9.93 -6.21
C LEU A 17 10.38 8.78 -7.04
N SER A 18 11.46 8.15 -6.59
CA SER A 18 12.07 7.02 -7.30
C SER A 18 11.09 5.84 -7.42
N MET A 19 10.34 5.55 -6.35
CA MET A 19 9.34 4.49 -6.35
C MET A 19 8.17 4.81 -7.30
N GLY A 20 7.71 6.06 -7.34
CA GLY A 20 6.68 6.51 -8.29
C GLY A 20 7.13 6.42 -9.75
N VAL A 21 8.36 6.84 -10.06
CA VAL A 21 8.93 6.76 -11.41
C VAL A 21 9.08 5.30 -11.86
N ILE A 22 9.58 4.42 -10.98
CA ILE A 22 9.71 2.99 -11.31
C ILE A 22 8.33 2.37 -11.56
N LEU A 23 7.32 2.68 -10.74
CA LEU A 23 5.97 2.16 -10.93
C LEU A 23 5.31 2.64 -12.22
N SER A 24 5.48 3.92 -12.56
CA SER A 24 5.00 4.46 -13.85
C SER A 24 5.72 3.78 -15.02
N ALA A 25 7.05 3.65 -14.96
CA ALA A 25 7.85 3.00 -16.00
C ALA A 25 7.51 1.51 -16.22
N VAL A 26 7.05 0.81 -15.18
CA VAL A 26 6.60 -0.59 -15.27
C VAL A 26 5.21 -0.71 -15.92
N GLY A 27 4.48 0.40 -16.07
CA GLY A 27 3.12 0.41 -16.66
C GLY A 27 2.03 -0.01 -15.66
N PHE A 28 2.34 -0.02 -14.36
CA PHE A 28 1.39 -0.39 -13.31
C PHE A 28 0.28 0.65 -13.11
N SER A 29 0.38 1.81 -13.77
CA SER A 29 -0.61 2.88 -13.79
C SER A 29 -1.82 2.61 -14.69
N ASP A 30 -1.73 1.67 -15.64
CA ASP A 30 -2.82 1.34 -16.55
C ASP A 30 -3.64 0.14 -16.04
N PHE A 31 -4.95 0.33 -15.95
CA PHE A 31 -5.89 -0.69 -15.49
C PHE A 31 -5.94 -1.91 -16.42
N LYS A 32 -5.70 -1.72 -17.73
CA LYS A 32 -5.73 -2.81 -18.71
C LYS A 32 -4.62 -3.82 -18.49
N GLU A 33 -3.45 -3.35 -18.08
CA GLU A 33 -2.28 -4.20 -17.85
C GLU A 33 -2.45 -5.05 -16.58
N VAL A 34 -3.00 -4.44 -15.53
CA VAL A 34 -3.37 -5.14 -14.29
C VAL A 34 -4.48 -6.19 -14.56
N HIS A 35 -5.47 -5.85 -15.39
CA HIS A 35 -6.53 -6.80 -15.74
C HIS A 35 -6.01 -7.98 -16.57
N ARG A 36 -5.08 -7.77 -17.50
CA ARG A 36 -4.42 -8.84 -18.27
C ARG A 36 -3.60 -9.79 -17.40
N MET A 37 -3.00 -9.28 -16.33
CA MET A 37 -2.34 -10.10 -15.32
C MET A 37 -3.34 -11.03 -14.62
N PHE A 38 -4.51 -10.53 -14.23
CA PHE A 38 -5.54 -11.35 -13.56
C PHE A 38 -6.17 -12.42 -14.48
N ILE A 39 -6.26 -12.14 -15.77
CA ILE A 39 -6.76 -13.08 -16.78
C ILE A 39 -5.68 -14.06 -17.27
N PHE A 40 -4.47 -14.00 -16.69
CA PHE A 40 -3.29 -14.77 -17.08
C PHE A 40 -2.89 -14.65 -18.56
N ALA A 41 -3.23 -13.52 -19.19
CA ALA A 41 -2.83 -13.23 -20.57
C ALA A 41 -1.37 -12.77 -20.68
N ASP A 42 -0.86 -12.09 -19.63
CA ASP A 42 0.51 -11.60 -19.59
C ASP A 42 1.17 -11.93 -18.24
N PHE A 43 2.28 -12.67 -18.28
CA PHE A 43 3.02 -13.10 -17.09
C PHE A 43 4.09 -12.09 -16.65
N ARG A 44 4.38 -11.07 -17.46
CA ARG A 44 5.47 -10.13 -17.18
C ARG A 44 5.24 -9.37 -15.88
N LEU A 45 4.04 -8.79 -15.72
CA LEU A 45 3.67 -8.01 -14.55
C LEU A 45 3.58 -8.90 -13.29
N LEU A 46 3.11 -10.13 -13.45
CA LEU A 46 3.02 -11.13 -12.38
C LEU A 46 4.41 -11.54 -11.87
N LEU A 47 5.37 -11.78 -12.76
CA LEU A 47 6.75 -12.13 -12.38
C LEU A 47 7.48 -10.95 -11.74
N VAL A 48 7.25 -9.72 -12.21
CA VAL A 48 7.81 -8.51 -11.56
C VAL A 48 7.26 -8.36 -10.14
N PHE A 49 5.95 -8.54 -9.94
CA PHE A 49 5.35 -8.48 -8.61
C PHE A 49 5.86 -9.61 -7.70
N ALA A 50 5.92 -10.85 -8.19
CA ALA A 50 6.40 -11.99 -7.44
C ALA A 50 7.87 -11.85 -7.03
N THR A 51 8.74 -11.38 -7.93
CA THR A 51 10.16 -11.13 -7.63
C THR A 51 10.33 -9.98 -6.64
N ALA A 52 9.56 -8.89 -6.76
CA ALA A 52 9.57 -7.80 -5.80
C ALA A 52 9.17 -8.27 -4.39
N VAL A 53 8.13 -9.11 -4.28
CA VAL A 53 7.69 -9.71 -3.01
C VAL A 53 8.77 -10.64 -2.44
N ALA A 54 9.39 -11.48 -3.28
CA ALA A 54 10.48 -12.36 -2.84
C ALA A 54 11.70 -11.57 -2.33
N LEU A 55 12.10 -10.51 -3.05
CA LEU A 55 13.18 -9.61 -2.62
C LEU A 55 12.84 -8.91 -1.30
N ALA A 56 11.59 -8.46 -1.12
CA ALA A 56 11.14 -7.87 0.12
C ALA A 56 11.20 -8.87 1.27
N MET A 57 10.74 -10.12 1.07
CA MET A 57 10.84 -11.18 2.09
C MET A 57 12.30 -11.44 2.50
N VAL A 58 13.21 -11.59 1.53
CA VAL A 58 14.64 -11.80 1.80
C VAL A 58 15.23 -10.58 2.52
N GLY A 59 14.88 -9.37 2.09
CA GLY A 59 15.32 -8.12 2.72
C GLY A 59 14.88 -8.02 4.18
N PHE A 60 13.61 -8.30 4.48
CA PHE A 60 13.08 -8.31 5.84
C PHE A 60 13.70 -9.44 6.69
N ALA A 61 13.94 -10.62 6.12
CA ALA A 61 14.60 -11.72 6.82
C ALA A 61 16.04 -11.38 7.23
N LEU A 62 16.81 -10.75 6.33
CA LEU A 62 18.17 -10.27 6.60
C LEU A 62 18.17 -9.15 7.66
N LEU A 63 17.23 -8.20 7.56
CA LEU A 63 17.13 -7.08 8.48
C LEU A 63 16.65 -7.51 9.87
N GLY A 64 15.74 -8.48 9.93
CA GLY A 64 15.24 -9.10 11.17
C GLY A 64 16.32 -9.84 11.96
N ARG A 65 17.40 -10.27 11.30
CA ARG A 65 18.56 -10.87 11.96
C ARG A 65 19.45 -9.85 12.69
N ARG A 66 19.40 -8.58 12.29
CA ARG A 66 20.28 -7.51 12.81
C ARG A 66 19.55 -6.45 13.65
N ARG A 67 18.22 -6.33 13.50
CA ARG A 67 17.37 -5.37 14.22
C ARG A 67 16.14 -6.10 14.76
N ARG A 68 15.72 -5.82 16.00
CA ARG A 68 14.40 -6.22 16.49
C ARG A 68 13.34 -5.50 15.65
N ILE A 69 12.72 -6.24 14.73
CA ILE A 69 11.52 -5.75 14.02
C ILE A 69 10.36 -5.86 15.01
N PRO A 70 9.61 -4.78 15.28
CA PRO A 70 8.43 -4.86 16.13
C PRO A 70 7.43 -5.82 15.49
N THR A 71 7.13 -6.91 16.20
CA THR A 71 6.15 -7.90 15.75
C THR A 71 4.77 -7.29 15.87
N LYS A 72 4.08 -7.10 14.74
CA LYS A 72 2.66 -6.77 14.78
C LYS A 72 1.87 -7.99 15.21
N THR A 73 1.10 -7.87 16.29
CA THR A 73 0.18 -8.92 16.74
C THR A 73 -0.98 -9.04 15.74
N LEU A 74 -1.35 -10.27 15.42
CA LEU A 74 -2.51 -10.55 14.59
C LEU A 74 -3.77 -10.31 15.43
N ASN A 75 -4.53 -9.28 15.10
CA ASN A 75 -5.78 -8.95 15.78
C ASN A 75 -6.95 -9.62 15.07
N LYS A 76 -8.04 -9.86 15.80
CA LYS A 76 -9.29 -10.41 15.24
C LYS A 76 -9.84 -9.55 14.09
N GLY A 77 -9.58 -8.24 14.10
CA GLY A 77 -9.95 -7.32 13.02
C GLY A 77 -9.06 -7.38 11.76
N THR A 78 -7.90 -8.04 11.80
CA THR A 78 -6.99 -8.12 10.64
C THR A 78 -7.57 -8.96 9.52
N VAL A 79 -8.23 -10.08 9.84
CA VAL A 79 -8.85 -10.97 8.85
C VAL A 79 -9.98 -10.27 8.07
N PRO A 80 -11.04 -9.72 8.70
CA PRO A 80 -12.11 -9.05 7.96
C PRO A 80 -11.60 -7.79 7.23
N GLY A 81 -10.63 -7.07 7.81
CA GLY A 81 -10.00 -5.91 7.15
C GLY A 81 -9.24 -6.31 5.88
N SER A 82 -8.46 -7.39 5.92
CA SER A 82 -7.70 -7.87 4.76
C SER A 82 -8.61 -8.36 3.62
N ILE A 83 -9.73 -9.01 3.94
CA ILE A 83 -10.73 -9.45 2.95
C ILE A 83 -11.40 -8.25 2.30
N ALA A 84 -11.87 -7.27 3.09
CA ALA A 84 -12.50 -6.07 2.55
C ALA A 84 -11.54 -5.25 1.67
N PHE A 85 -10.27 -5.13 2.10
CA PHE A 85 -9.23 -4.46 1.32
C PHE A 85 -8.90 -5.19 0.02
N GLY A 86 -8.76 -6.52 0.07
CA GLY A 86 -8.53 -7.34 -1.12
C GLY A 86 -9.69 -7.30 -2.11
N ALA A 87 -10.93 -7.37 -1.62
CA ALA A 87 -12.12 -7.22 -2.44
C ALA A 87 -12.18 -5.83 -3.10
N GLY A 88 -11.87 -4.77 -2.34
CA GLY A 88 -11.75 -3.42 -2.88
C GLY A 88 -10.74 -3.34 -4.02
N TRP A 89 -9.54 -3.89 -3.82
CA TRP A 89 -8.50 -3.92 -4.86
C TRP A 89 -8.93 -4.71 -6.10
N ALA A 90 -9.63 -5.83 -5.94
CA ALA A 90 -10.13 -6.63 -7.07
C ALA A 90 -11.19 -5.89 -7.89
N ILE A 91 -12.05 -5.10 -7.25
CA ILE A 91 -13.10 -4.32 -7.92
C ILE A 91 -12.52 -3.08 -8.61
N THR A 92 -11.64 -2.35 -7.91
CA THR A 92 -11.12 -1.07 -8.41
C THR A 92 -9.86 -1.21 -9.25
N GLY A 93 -9.21 -2.38 -9.26
CA GLY A 93 -7.93 -2.66 -9.94
C GLY A 93 -6.80 -1.70 -9.54
N ALA A 94 -6.98 -0.92 -8.48
CA ALA A 94 -6.09 0.13 -8.05
C ALA A 94 -5.89 0.02 -6.54
N CYS A 95 -4.63 -0.01 -6.12
CA CYS A 95 -4.26 0.02 -4.71
C CYS A 95 -3.80 1.44 -4.33
N PRO A 96 -3.68 1.77 -3.03
CA PRO A 96 -3.41 3.15 -2.60
C PRO A 96 -2.11 3.72 -3.19
N SER A 97 -1.11 2.87 -3.46
CA SER A 97 0.14 3.32 -4.10
C SER A 97 -0.04 3.68 -5.58
N ILE A 98 -0.78 2.87 -6.33
CA ILE A 98 -1.06 3.11 -7.76
C ILE A 98 -1.96 4.34 -7.94
N ALA A 99 -2.89 4.59 -7.02
CA ALA A 99 -3.70 5.79 -7.05
C ALA A 99 -2.86 7.07 -6.89
N LEU A 100 -1.81 7.05 -6.05
CA LEU A 100 -0.88 8.17 -5.92
C LEU A 100 -0.03 8.38 -7.18
N VAL A 101 0.41 7.30 -7.82
CA VAL A 101 1.17 7.39 -9.09
C VAL A 101 0.29 7.92 -10.22
N GLN A 102 -0.93 7.41 -10.36
CA GLN A 102 -1.89 7.89 -11.35
C GLN A 102 -2.29 9.36 -11.16
N LEU A 103 -2.36 9.85 -9.92
CA LEU A 103 -2.50 11.29 -9.67
C LEU A 103 -1.32 12.10 -10.20
N GLY A 104 -0.09 11.59 -10.01
CA GLY A 104 1.12 12.22 -10.54
C GLY A 104 1.15 12.27 -12.08
N GLU A 105 0.55 11.28 -12.73
CA GLU A 105 0.37 11.20 -14.19
C GLU A 105 -0.80 12.07 -14.71
N GLY A 106 -1.63 12.64 -13.82
CA GLY A 106 -2.77 13.49 -14.20
C GLY A 106 -4.06 12.71 -14.54
N GLN A 107 -4.16 11.44 -14.17
CA GLN A 107 -5.34 10.62 -14.46
C GLN A 107 -6.50 10.93 -13.50
N LEU A 108 -7.59 11.51 -14.03
CA LEU A 108 -8.79 11.89 -13.27
C LEU A 108 -9.43 10.73 -12.48
N ALA A 109 -9.31 9.50 -12.97
CA ALA A 109 -9.82 8.31 -12.28
C ALA A 109 -9.17 8.09 -10.90
N ALA A 110 -7.93 8.54 -10.71
CA ALA A 110 -7.22 8.41 -9.44
C ALA A 110 -7.85 9.25 -8.33
N VAL A 111 -8.39 10.43 -8.65
CA VAL A 111 -9.07 11.32 -7.69
C VAL A 111 -10.26 10.60 -7.07
N LEU A 112 -11.08 9.92 -7.88
CA LEU A 112 -12.25 9.18 -7.39
C LEU A 112 -11.84 8.02 -6.48
N THR A 113 -10.80 7.27 -6.84
CA THR A 113 -10.30 6.18 -5.99
C THR A 113 -9.75 6.69 -4.67
N LEU A 114 -9.01 7.81 -4.66
CA LEU A 114 -8.48 8.39 -3.43
C LEU A 114 -9.56 8.97 -2.54
N LEU A 115 -10.58 9.63 -3.11
CA LEU A 115 -11.74 10.07 -2.36
C LEU A 115 -12.46 8.88 -1.72
N GLY A 116 -12.63 7.77 -2.45
CA GLY A 116 -13.19 6.53 -1.91
C GLY A 116 -12.36 5.95 -0.75
N ILE A 117 -11.03 5.93 -0.89
CA ILE A 117 -10.12 5.47 0.18
C ILE A 117 -10.23 6.39 1.40
N LEU A 118 -10.18 7.71 1.21
CA LEU A 118 -10.30 8.69 2.30
C LEU A 118 -11.65 8.58 3.01
N PHE A 119 -12.74 8.45 2.26
CA PHE A 119 -14.08 8.32 2.80
C PHE A 119 -14.26 6.99 3.54
N GLY A 120 -13.73 5.88 3.01
CA GLY A 120 -13.72 4.57 3.65
C GLY A 120 -12.95 4.57 4.97
N VAL A 121 -11.75 5.17 5.00
CA VAL A 121 -10.96 5.32 6.23
C VAL A 121 -11.67 6.22 7.24
N TRP A 122 -12.31 7.30 6.79
CA TRP A 122 -13.06 8.20 7.65
C TRP A 122 -14.28 7.53 8.30
N ILE A 123 -15.05 6.77 7.51
CA ILE A 123 -16.18 5.97 8.01
C ILE A 123 -15.68 4.91 8.99
N TYR A 124 -14.64 4.15 8.61
CA TYR A 124 -14.08 3.12 9.47
C TYR A 124 -13.61 3.71 10.80
N ARG A 125 -12.92 4.85 10.76
CA ARG A 125 -12.45 5.56 11.97
C ARG A 125 -13.62 6.03 12.82
N ARG A 126 -14.68 6.61 12.24
CA ARG A 126 -15.87 7.01 13.01
C ARG A 126 -16.63 5.82 13.63
N LEU A 127 -16.77 4.72 12.90
CA LEU A 127 -17.44 3.51 13.40
C LEU A 127 -16.63 2.82 14.49
N ALA A 128 -15.30 2.74 14.33
CA ALA A 128 -14.37 2.19 15.30
C ALA A 128 -14.27 3.03 16.58
N THR A 129 -14.41 4.35 16.49
CA THR A 129 -14.39 5.24 17.68
C THR A 129 -15.77 5.40 18.34
N GLY A 130 -16.88 5.22 17.62
CA GLY A 130 -18.20 5.65 18.09
C GLY A 130 -19.21 4.55 18.49
N ALA A 131 -19.17 3.34 17.92
CA ALA A 131 -20.29 2.40 18.08
C ALA A 131 -19.91 0.91 18.18
N LEU A 132 -18.78 0.47 17.62
CA LEU A 132 -18.26 -0.87 17.83
C LEU A 132 -16.89 -0.76 18.48
N GLN A 133 -16.81 -1.10 19.76
CA GLN A 133 -15.58 -1.54 20.42
C GLN A 133 -15.17 -2.90 19.81
N LEU A 134 -14.93 -2.91 18.50
CA LEU A 134 -14.18 -3.97 17.85
C LEU A 134 -12.81 -3.89 18.49
N ASP A 135 -12.59 -4.81 19.42
CA ASP A 135 -11.32 -5.16 20.04
C ASP A 135 -10.31 -5.53 18.93
N THR A 136 -9.90 -4.49 18.23
CA THR A 136 -8.70 -4.40 17.47
C THR A 136 -7.71 -4.02 18.56
N GLY A 137 -6.84 -4.94 18.96
CA GLY A 137 -5.67 -4.60 19.76
C GLY A 137 -4.80 -3.64 18.96
N VAL A 138 -5.25 -2.39 18.84
CA VAL A 138 -4.55 -1.27 18.24
C VAL A 138 -3.23 -1.24 18.98
N CYS A 139 -2.16 -1.64 18.30
CA CYS A 139 -0.83 -1.60 18.88
C CYS A 139 -0.57 -0.15 19.30
N GLY A 140 -0.56 0.12 20.61
CA GLY A 140 -0.46 1.48 21.11
C GLY A 140 -0.60 1.72 22.61
N GLU A 141 -0.67 0.69 23.48
CA GLU A 141 -0.35 0.85 24.90
C GLU A 141 0.80 -0.12 25.24
N GLU A 142 2.03 0.32 24.92
CA GLU A 142 3.26 0.38 25.75
C GLU A 142 4.44 0.92 24.90
#